data_AF-A0AAQ4E3G4-F1
#
_entry.id   AF-A0AAQ4E3G4-F1
#
_cell.length_a   1.000
_cell.length_b   1.000
_cell.length_c   1.000
_cell.angle_alpha   90.00
_cell.angle_beta   90.00
_cell.angle_gamma   90.00
#
_symmetry.space_group_name_H-M   'P 1'
#
loop_
_entity.id
_entity.type
_entity.pdbx_description
1 polymer ?
#
loop_
_entity_poly.entity_id
_entity_poly.type
_entity_poly.pdbx_seq_one_letter_code
_entity_poly.pdbx_strand_id
1 'polypeptide(L)'
;MCIQCPEPAQTAWRLSRPLRYLCHQMFCCCSSETTKRANSKVHPLNEGKLGAPKGFANNPFPMELYHMEASPPCRAVRMVARHLNLSLNLIPVNVMAGENMTPQYRKINPQSVLPTLVDDGFVVWESRAVQTYLVNRYVPHSPLYPEEARCRATVDRLLYFDMGTLFDACHKVLYPVIFGGPPPDSEQEKPLVQALELLGGFLGENKFVTGDDITLADISILASLTVTEASDLRQLWAN
;
A
#
# COMPACT_ATOMS: atom_id res chain seq x y z
N MET A 1 30.07 15.01 41.82
CA MET A 1 29.02 15.52 40.91
C MET A 1 29.54 15.29 39.50
N CYS A 2 29.18 14.20 38.85
CA CYS A 2 27.88 13.89 38.21
C CYS A 2 28.08 14.07 36.69
N ILE A 3 27.80 13.13 35.78
CA ILE A 3 27.20 11.78 35.82
C ILE A 3 27.80 11.08 34.59
N GLN A 4 28.33 9.86 34.75
CA GLN A 4 28.54 8.94 33.64
C GLN A 4 27.15 8.57 33.08
N CYS A 5 26.89 8.85 31.80
CA CYS A 5 25.78 8.20 31.10
C CYS A 5 26.22 6.79 30.70
N PRO A 6 25.44 5.75 31.03
CA PRO A 6 25.79 4.37 30.73
C PRO A 6 25.64 4.07 29.23
N GLU A 7 26.52 3.21 28.70
CA GLU A 7 26.29 2.52 27.44
C GLU A 7 24.91 1.85 27.46
N PRO A 8 24.02 2.09 26.47
CA PRO A 8 22.80 1.31 26.35
C PRO A 8 23.17 -0.11 25.95
N ALA A 9 22.73 -1.03 26.80
CA ALA A 9 22.94 -2.46 26.74
C ALA A 9 22.55 -3.08 25.39
N GLN A 10 23.24 -4.17 25.09
CA GLN A 10 22.90 -5.14 24.07
C GLN A 10 21.49 -5.70 24.31
N THR A 11 20.48 -5.16 23.61
CA THR A 11 19.21 -5.87 23.40
C THR A 11 18.81 -5.72 21.95
N ALA A 12 18.90 -6.82 21.23
CA ALA A 12 18.84 -6.92 19.79
C ALA A 12 17.41 -7.20 19.34
N TRP A 13 16.71 -6.18 18.85
CA TRP A 13 15.64 -6.35 17.85
C TRP A 13 15.85 -5.34 16.73
N ARG A 14 16.99 -5.48 16.05
CA ARG A 14 17.08 -5.00 14.66
C ARG A 14 15.98 -5.74 13.92
N LEU A 15 15.12 -5.02 13.16
CA LEU A 15 14.39 -5.59 12.03
C LEU A 15 15.26 -6.71 11.46
N SER A 16 14.74 -7.94 11.45
CA SER A 16 15.48 -9.06 10.90
C SER A 16 16.03 -8.59 9.55
N ARG A 17 17.28 -8.94 9.21
CA ARG A 17 17.87 -8.57 7.91
C ARG A 17 16.86 -8.68 6.74
N PRO A 18 15.95 -9.68 6.71
CA PRO A 18 14.82 -9.76 5.78
C PRO A 18 13.92 -8.51 5.67
N LEU A 19 13.42 -7.92 6.77
CA LEU A 19 12.51 -6.76 6.72
C LEU A 19 13.20 -5.48 6.21
N ARG A 20 14.48 -5.30 6.56
CA ARG A 20 15.29 -4.22 5.96
C ARG A 20 15.55 -4.45 4.49
N TYR A 21 15.71 -5.71 4.07
CA TYR A 21 15.91 -6.09 2.67
C TYR A 21 14.63 -5.85 1.85
N LEU A 22 13.46 -6.17 2.41
CA LEU A 22 12.15 -5.93 1.80
C LEU A 22 11.90 -4.43 1.55
N CYS A 23 12.17 -3.57 2.54
CA CYS A 23 12.16 -2.12 2.34
C CYS A 23 13.24 -1.68 1.33
N HIS A 24 14.51 -2.05 1.52
CA HIS A 24 15.61 -1.51 0.71
C HIS A 24 15.59 -1.95 -0.76
N GLN A 25 15.19 -3.18 -1.08
CA GLN A 25 15.11 -3.64 -2.48
C GLN A 25 13.95 -2.97 -3.22
N MET A 26 12.79 -2.81 -2.59
CA MET A 26 11.63 -2.19 -3.24
C MET A 26 11.76 -0.66 -3.34
N PHE A 27 12.42 0.01 -2.38
CA PHE A 27 12.73 1.44 -2.47
C PHE A 27 13.71 1.78 -3.61
N CYS A 28 14.69 0.92 -3.90
CA CYS A 28 15.64 1.14 -5.02
C CYS A 28 14.97 1.14 -6.40
N CYS A 29 13.86 0.40 -6.57
CA CYS A 29 13.06 0.43 -7.81
C CYS A 29 12.21 1.71 -7.98
N CYS A 30 12.03 2.48 -6.90
CA CYS A 30 11.16 3.66 -6.87
C CYS A 30 11.92 4.98 -7.16
N SER A 31 13.26 5.00 -7.02
CA SER A 31 14.04 6.24 -7.02
C SER A 31 14.90 6.53 -8.27
N SER A 32 14.82 5.72 -9.34
CA SER A 32 15.56 6.01 -10.58
C SER A 32 14.70 6.70 -11.66
N GLU A 33 14.99 8.00 -11.80
CA GLU A 33 14.97 8.81 -13.04
C GLU A 33 13.64 9.09 -13.75
N THR A 34 12.84 10.03 -13.22
CA THR A 34 12.03 10.93 -14.08
C THR A 34 11.94 12.39 -13.59
N THR A 35 12.44 12.74 -12.40
CA THR A 35 12.19 14.06 -11.78
C THR A 35 13.10 15.22 -12.26
N LYS A 36 13.80 15.12 -13.39
CA LYS A 36 14.73 16.18 -13.84
C LYS A 36 14.37 16.94 -15.12
N ARG A 37 13.14 16.82 -15.64
CA ARG A 37 12.75 17.62 -16.81
C ARG A 37 11.30 18.11 -16.81
N ALA A 38 10.93 18.88 -15.79
CA ALA A 38 9.78 19.77 -15.89
C ALA A 38 9.93 20.92 -14.89
N ASN A 39 10.74 21.92 -15.24
CA ASN A 39 10.76 23.19 -14.53
C ASN A 39 10.69 24.31 -15.55
N SER A 40 9.48 24.78 -15.87
CA SER A 40 9.22 26.20 -16.14
C SER A 40 7.71 26.47 -16.21
N LYS A 41 7.28 27.40 -15.36
CA LYS A 41 6.03 28.19 -15.40
C LYS A 41 4.78 27.51 -14.85
N VAL A 42 4.56 27.74 -13.56
CA VAL A 42 3.26 27.59 -12.89
C VAL A 42 2.38 28.79 -13.31
N HIS A 43 1.29 28.51 -14.04
CA HIS A 43 0.17 29.44 -14.21
C HIS A 43 -0.96 29.04 -13.24
N PRO A 44 -1.72 30.00 -12.69
CA PRO A 44 -2.72 29.73 -11.66
C PRO A 44 -3.91 28.96 -12.23
N LEU A 45 -4.45 28.06 -11.40
CA LEU A 45 -5.59 27.19 -11.72
C LEU A 45 -6.84 28.05 -11.96
N ASN A 46 -7.42 27.89 -13.17
CA ASN A 46 -8.76 28.39 -13.47
C ASN A 46 -9.79 27.30 -13.19
N GLU A 47 -10.82 27.69 -12.44
CA GLU A 47 -11.99 26.91 -12.07
C GLU A 47 -12.75 26.39 -13.30
N GLY A 48 -13.37 25.22 -13.14
CA GLY A 48 -14.46 24.76 -14.01
C GLY A 48 -14.07 23.75 -15.08
N LYS A 49 -14.17 22.46 -14.72
CA LYS A 49 -14.88 21.40 -15.48
C LYS A 49 -14.69 20.05 -14.78
N LEU A 50 -15.57 19.73 -13.83
CA LEU A 50 -16.00 18.34 -13.68
C LEU A 50 -16.82 18.01 -14.93
N GLY A 51 -16.25 17.21 -15.82
CA GLY A 51 -16.94 16.74 -17.01
C GLY A 51 -16.13 15.73 -17.81
N ALA A 52 -16.46 14.45 -17.63
CA ALA A 52 -16.75 13.59 -18.77
C ALA A 52 -18.09 12.85 -18.49
N PRO A 53 -19.19 13.24 -19.16
CA PRO A 53 -20.46 12.53 -19.22
C PRO A 53 -20.48 11.48 -20.35
N LYS A 54 -21.62 10.77 -20.50
CA LYS A 54 -21.96 9.75 -21.51
C LYS A 54 -21.04 9.69 -22.74
N GLY A 55 -20.21 8.64 -22.80
CA GLY A 55 -19.34 8.34 -23.95
C GLY A 55 -18.29 7.29 -23.61
N PHE A 56 -18.69 6.02 -23.48
CA PHE A 56 -17.75 4.88 -23.47
C PHE A 56 -17.26 4.58 -24.90
N ALA A 57 -16.62 5.55 -25.54
CA ALA A 57 -16.03 5.35 -26.84
C ALA A 57 -14.76 6.21 -26.92
N ASN A 58 -13.62 5.51 -27.00
CA ASN A 58 -12.26 6.02 -27.26
C ASN A 58 -11.46 6.44 -26.02
N ASN A 59 -11.06 5.47 -25.19
CA ASN A 59 -9.94 5.68 -24.26
C ASN A 59 -8.67 5.01 -24.83
N PRO A 60 -7.59 5.76 -25.14
CA PRO A 60 -6.32 5.20 -25.59
C PRO A 60 -5.49 4.58 -24.45
N PHE A 61 -5.95 4.68 -23.19
CA PHE A 61 -5.35 4.00 -22.05
C PHE A 61 -6.24 2.84 -21.58
N PRO A 62 -5.70 1.62 -21.44
CA PRO A 62 -6.51 0.42 -21.23
C PRO A 62 -7.16 0.35 -19.84
N MET A 63 -6.55 0.98 -18.82
CA MET A 63 -7.02 0.88 -17.44
C MET A 63 -6.94 2.22 -16.72
N GLU A 64 -8.03 2.62 -16.05
CA GLU A 64 -8.09 3.80 -15.19
C GLU A 64 -8.03 3.38 -13.71
N LEU A 65 -7.16 4.02 -12.94
CA LEU A 65 -7.07 3.82 -11.49
C LEU A 65 -7.39 5.13 -10.78
N TYR A 66 -8.56 5.21 -10.17
CA TYR A 66 -8.89 6.25 -9.21
C TYR A 66 -8.08 6.04 -7.95
N HIS A 67 -7.23 7.01 -7.60
CA HIS A 67 -6.24 6.83 -6.54
C HIS A 67 -5.91 8.13 -5.79
N MET A 68 -5.26 7.96 -4.64
CA MET A 68 -4.63 9.03 -3.87
C MET A 68 -3.21 8.62 -3.50
N GLU A 69 -2.23 9.52 -3.64
CA GLU A 69 -0.81 9.18 -3.46
C GLU A 69 -0.49 8.67 -2.05
N ALA A 70 -1.06 9.31 -1.03
CA ALA A 70 -0.86 8.94 0.36
C ALA A 70 -1.52 7.60 0.75
N SER A 71 -2.47 7.11 -0.04
CA SER A 71 -3.27 5.93 0.30
C SER A 71 -2.46 4.63 0.18
N PRO A 72 -2.22 3.89 1.28
CA PRO A 72 -1.53 2.60 1.25
C PRO A 72 -2.14 1.58 0.26
N PRO A 73 -3.47 1.33 0.26
CA PRO A 73 -4.04 0.36 -0.69
C PRO A 73 -3.91 0.82 -2.16
N CYS A 74 -3.85 2.12 -2.43
CA CYS A 74 -3.55 2.63 -3.78
C CYS A 74 -2.10 2.35 -4.18
N ARG A 75 -1.15 2.54 -3.26
CA ARG A 75 0.27 2.27 -3.50
C ARG A 75 0.50 0.78 -3.77
N ALA A 76 -0.18 -0.13 -3.06
CA ALA A 76 -0.12 -1.56 -3.33
C ALA A 76 -0.46 -1.90 -4.80
N VAL A 77 -1.60 -1.39 -5.30
CA VAL A 77 -2.02 -1.61 -6.70
C VAL A 77 -1.01 -1.02 -7.69
N ARG A 78 -0.51 0.20 -7.43
CA ARG A 78 0.49 0.84 -8.29
C ARG A 78 1.82 0.07 -8.34
N MET A 79 2.26 -0.47 -7.20
CA MET A 79 3.46 -1.30 -7.14
C MET A 79 3.28 -2.60 -7.94
N VAL A 80 2.12 -3.27 -7.81
CA VAL A 80 1.82 -4.47 -8.61
C VAL A 80 1.78 -4.15 -10.10
N ALA A 81 1.05 -3.09 -10.51
CA ALA A 81 0.99 -2.70 -11.91
C ALA A 81 2.38 -2.40 -12.49
N ARG A 82 3.24 -1.68 -11.73
CA ARG A 82 4.63 -1.42 -12.13
C ARG A 82 5.45 -2.71 -12.22
N HIS A 83 5.30 -3.63 -11.26
CA HIS A 83 6.00 -4.92 -11.28
C HIS A 83 5.60 -5.77 -12.50
N LEU A 84 4.34 -5.69 -12.91
CA LEU A 84 3.81 -6.39 -14.09
C LEU A 84 4.03 -5.62 -15.40
N ASN A 85 4.70 -4.46 -15.37
CA ASN A 85 4.87 -3.55 -16.51
C ASN A 85 3.55 -3.11 -17.17
N LEU A 86 2.47 -2.99 -16.37
CA LEU A 86 1.17 -2.50 -16.80
C LEU A 86 1.11 -0.97 -16.70
N SER A 87 0.58 -0.33 -17.75
CA SER A 87 0.34 1.12 -17.76
C SER A 87 -1.05 1.42 -17.23
N LEU A 88 -1.12 2.24 -16.18
CA LEU A 88 -2.37 2.72 -15.60
C LEU A 88 -2.54 4.22 -15.88
N ASN A 89 -3.73 4.62 -16.32
CA ASN A 89 -4.15 6.01 -16.28
C ASN A 89 -4.54 6.38 -14.85
N LEU A 90 -3.70 7.16 -14.18
CA LEU A 90 -3.88 7.53 -12.79
C LEU A 90 -4.83 8.74 -12.68
N ILE A 91 -6.02 8.52 -12.11
CA ILE A 91 -7.01 9.57 -11.87
C ILE A 91 -6.92 9.99 -10.39
N PRO A 92 -6.37 11.17 -10.07
CA PRO A 92 -6.26 11.62 -8.69
C PRO A 92 -7.66 11.91 -8.12
N VAL A 93 -7.91 11.44 -6.90
CA VAL A 93 -9.12 11.70 -6.13
C VAL A 93 -8.73 12.17 -4.73
N ASN A 94 -9.18 13.36 -4.36
CA ASN A 94 -8.95 13.94 -3.04
C ASN A 94 -10.04 13.52 -2.05
N VAL A 95 -9.74 12.48 -1.27
CA VAL A 95 -10.63 11.99 -0.21
C VAL A 95 -10.82 13.02 0.91
N MET A 96 -9.81 13.84 1.20
CA MET A 96 -9.90 14.88 2.23
C MET A 96 -10.86 16.01 1.81
N ALA A 97 -11.00 16.25 0.51
CA ALA A 97 -12.00 17.17 -0.05
C ALA A 97 -13.36 16.49 -0.29
N GLY A 98 -13.51 15.20 0.01
CA GLY A 98 -14.76 14.46 -0.16
C GLY A 98 -15.13 14.12 -1.62
N GLU A 99 -14.18 14.16 -2.55
CA GLU A 99 -14.46 13.91 -3.98
C GLU A 99 -15.00 12.49 -4.25
N ASN A 100 -14.57 11.51 -3.46
CA ASN A 100 -15.07 10.13 -3.47
C ASN A 100 -16.54 10.00 -3.02
N MET A 101 -17.09 11.03 -2.36
CA MET A 101 -18.47 11.03 -1.86
C MET A 101 -19.46 11.66 -2.85
N THR A 102 -18.97 12.21 -3.96
CA THR A 102 -19.81 12.85 -4.97
C THR A 102 -20.75 11.83 -5.63
N PRO A 103 -21.96 12.25 -6.07
CA PRO A 103 -22.87 11.38 -6.82
C PRO A 103 -22.24 10.80 -8.09
N GLN A 104 -21.27 11.50 -8.68
CA GLN A 104 -20.53 11.07 -9.86
C GLN A 104 -19.62 9.89 -9.52
N TYR A 105 -18.82 9.98 -8.45
CA TYR A 105 -17.94 8.90 -8.04
C TYR A 105 -18.73 7.68 -7.53
N ARG A 106 -19.82 7.91 -6.78
CA ARG A 106 -20.70 6.83 -6.28
C ARG A 106 -21.37 5.99 -7.36
N LYS A 107 -21.54 6.53 -8.57
CA LYS A 107 -22.01 5.76 -9.73
C LYS A 107 -20.97 4.75 -10.22
N ILE A 108 -19.69 5.03 -9.97
CA ILE A 108 -18.58 4.15 -10.32
C ILE A 108 -18.38 3.13 -9.19
N ASN A 109 -18.19 3.63 -7.96
CA ASN A 109 -18.02 2.81 -6.77
C ASN A 109 -19.01 3.24 -5.67
N PRO A 110 -20.08 2.47 -5.40
CA PRO A 110 -21.08 2.82 -4.39
C PRO A 110 -20.51 2.84 -2.96
N GLN A 111 -19.45 2.06 -2.70
CA GLN A 111 -18.75 2.04 -1.41
C GLN A 111 -17.92 3.31 -1.18
N SER A 112 -17.71 4.14 -2.22
CA SER A 112 -16.99 5.42 -2.13
C SER A 112 -15.55 5.28 -1.62
N VAL A 113 -14.86 4.20 -1.96
CA VAL A 113 -13.49 3.92 -1.50
C VAL A 113 -12.46 4.00 -2.63
N LEU A 114 -11.19 4.08 -2.23
CA LEU A 114 -10.03 3.98 -3.11
C LEU A 114 -9.15 2.78 -2.67
N PRO A 115 -8.43 2.15 -3.60
CA PRO A 115 -8.45 2.38 -5.05
C PRO A 115 -9.74 1.86 -5.71
N THR A 116 -10.08 2.42 -6.88
CA THR A 116 -11.07 1.84 -7.80
C THR A 116 -10.45 1.74 -9.18
N LEU A 117 -10.41 0.52 -9.74
CA LEU A 117 -9.93 0.24 -11.08
C LEU A 117 -11.12 0.15 -12.04
N VAL A 118 -10.98 0.74 -13.22
CA VAL A 118 -11.88 0.57 -14.37
C VAL A 118 -11.07 0.02 -15.54
N ASP A 119 -11.40 -1.18 -16.00
CA ASP A 119 -10.79 -1.85 -17.16
C ASP A 119 -11.88 -2.19 -18.18
N ASP A 120 -11.89 -1.53 -19.34
CA ASP A 120 -12.88 -1.76 -20.41
C ASP A 120 -14.36 -1.84 -19.92
N GLY A 121 -14.72 -1.01 -18.94
CA GLY A 121 -16.06 -0.95 -18.34
C GLY A 121 -16.30 -1.95 -17.20
N PHE A 122 -15.38 -2.86 -16.93
CA PHE A 122 -15.35 -3.64 -15.69
C PHE A 122 -14.81 -2.77 -14.55
N VAL A 123 -15.56 -2.70 -13.45
CA VAL A 123 -15.19 -1.88 -12.27
C VAL A 123 -14.92 -2.80 -11.10
N VAL A 124 -13.77 -2.61 -10.45
CA VAL A 124 -13.39 -3.35 -9.24
C VAL A 124 -12.72 -2.43 -8.23
N TRP A 125 -13.15 -2.55 -6.98
CA TRP A 125 -12.54 -1.94 -5.80
C TRP A 125 -12.20 -3.04 -4.80
N GLU A 126 -11.57 -2.69 -3.67
CA GLU A 126 -10.76 -3.57 -2.82
C GLU A 126 -9.38 -3.85 -3.40
N SER A 127 -8.35 -3.21 -2.84
CA SER A 127 -6.99 -3.23 -3.40
C SER A 127 -6.42 -4.62 -3.61
N ARG A 128 -6.73 -5.58 -2.74
CA ARG A 128 -6.24 -6.97 -2.85
C ARG A 128 -6.95 -7.73 -3.96
N ALA A 129 -8.24 -7.48 -4.18
CA ALA A 129 -8.97 -8.01 -5.33
C ALA A 129 -8.47 -7.40 -6.65
N VAL A 130 -8.17 -6.09 -6.66
CA VAL A 130 -7.55 -5.42 -7.82
C VAL A 130 -6.19 -6.04 -8.14
N GLN A 131 -5.35 -6.29 -7.14
CA GLN A 131 -4.03 -6.91 -7.33
C GLN A 131 -4.12 -8.32 -7.94
N THR A 132 -4.97 -9.19 -7.42
CA THR A 132 -5.15 -10.54 -7.97
C THR A 132 -5.78 -10.52 -9.36
N TYR A 133 -6.71 -9.59 -9.61
CA TYR A 133 -7.29 -9.35 -10.93
C TYR A 133 -6.23 -9.00 -11.97
N LEU A 134 -5.34 -8.05 -11.68
CA LEU A 134 -4.29 -7.62 -12.62
C LEU A 134 -3.38 -8.79 -13.02
N VAL A 135 -2.99 -9.65 -12.06
CA VAL A 135 -2.19 -10.84 -12.36
C VAL A 135 -3.00 -11.83 -13.20
N ASN A 136 -4.19 -12.23 -12.74
CA ASN A 136 -5.00 -13.24 -13.43
C ASN A 136 -5.38 -12.81 -14.86
N ARG A 137 -5.63 -11.51 -15.09
CA ARG A 137 -6.10 -10.98 -16.37
C ARG A 137 -4.98 -10.80 -17.40
N TYR A 138 -3.84 -10.26 -16.98
CA TYR A 138 -2.80 -9.79 -17.92
C TYR A 138 -1.52 -10.62 -17.89
N VAL A 139 -1.23 -11.30 -16.78
CA VAL A 139 -0.02 -12.13 -16.64
C VAL A 139 -0.38 -13.46 -15.96
N PRO A 140 -1.26 -14.28 -16.59
CA PRO A 140 -1.63 -15.58 -16.04
C PRO A 140 -0.39 -16.45 -15.85
N HIS A 141 -0.44 -17.38 -14.88
CA HIS A 141 0.69 -18.20 -14.46
C HIS A 141 1.90 -17.44 -13.86
N SER A 142 1.77 -16.15 -13.55
CA SER A 142 2.84 -15.40 -12.87
C SER A 142 3.16 -16.01 -11.51
N PRO A 143 4.46 -16.18 -11.15
CA PRO A 143 4.86 -16.63 -9.82
C PRO A 143 4.42 -15.66 -8.71
N LEU A 144 4.11 -14.40 -9.06
CA LEU A 144 3.60 -13.39 -8.11
C LEU A 144 2.26 -13.81 -7.48
N TYR A 145 1.46 -14.60 -8.22
CA TYR A 145 0.22 -15.19 -7.75
C TYR A 145 0.05 -16.61 -8.32
N PRO A 146 0.68 -17.63 -7.71
CA PRO A 146 0.77 -18.98 -8.26
C PRO A 146 -0.59 -19.66 -8.34
N GLU A 147 -0.80 -20.56 -9.31
CA GLU A 147 -2.09 -21.25 -9.53
C GLU A 147 -2.27 -22.54 -8.75
N GLU A 148 -1.17 -23.17 -8.32
CA GLU A 148 -1.23 -24.35 -7.48
C GLU A 148 -1.99 -24.01 -6.18
N ALA A 149 -2.95 -24.84 -5.80
CA ALA A 149 -3.94 -24.52 -4.80
C ALA A 149 -3.33 -24.21 -3.42
N ARG A 150 -2.29 -24.94 -2.98
CA ARG A 150 -1.65 -24.71 -1.68
C ARG A 150 -0.80 -23.44 -1.70
N CYS A 151 -0.05 -23.21 -2.77
CA CYS A 151 0.71 -21.97 -2.96
C CYS A 151 -0.23 -20.76 -2.99
N ARG A 152 -1.32 -20.82 -3.76
CA ARG A 152 -2.33 -19.75 -3.83
C ARG A 152 -2.98 -19.49 -2.47
N ALA A 153 -3.41 -20.55 -1.78
CA ALA A 153 -4.00 -20.44 -0.45
C ALA A 153 -3.03 -19.81 0.57
N THR A 154 -1.73 -20.02 0.41
CA THR A 154 -0.70 -19.39 1.25
C THR A 154 -0.63 -17.88 1.02
N VAL A 155 -0.66 -17.44 -0.25
CA VAL A 155 -0.73 -16.01 -0.61
C VAL A 155 -2.04 -15.39 -0.14
N ASP A 156 -3.17 -16.03 -0.43
CA ASP A 156 -4.50 -15.53 -0.06
C ASP A 156 -4.63 -15.36 1.45
N ARG A 157 -4.19 -16.35 2.24
CA ARG A 157 -4.17 -16.25 3.72
C ARG A 157 -3.44 -14.99 4.19
N LEU A 158 -2.31 -14.65 3.57
CA LEU A 158 -1.52 -13.48 3.95
C LEU A 158 -2.11 -12.17 3.45
N LEU A 159 -2.79 -12.17 2.30
CA LEU A 159 -3.59 -11.03 1.84
C LEU A 159 -4.75 -10.76 2.82
N TYR A 160 -5.44 -11.79 3.30
CA TYR A 160 -6.49 -11.65 4.31
C TYR A 160 -5.94 -11.21 5.67
N PHE A 161 -4.79 -11.74 6.10
CA PHE A 161 -4.09 -11.28 7.30
C PHE A 161 -3.70 -9.80 7.20
N ASP A 162 -3.16 -9.39 6.06
CA ASP A 162 -2.80 -8.00 5.81
C ASP A 162 -4.04 -7.09 5.90
N MET A 163 -5.18 -7.51 5.32
CA MET A 163 -6.42 -6.74 5.39
C MET A 163 -7.03 -6.67 6.79
N GLY A 164 -7.25 -7.83 7.41
CA GLY A 164 -8.08 -7.98 8.61
C GLY A 164 -7.31 -7.93 9.92
N THR A 165 -5.98 -7.92 9.88
CA THR A 165 -5.15 -7.90 11.09
C THR A 165 -4.11 -6.80 11.01
N LEU A 166 -3.19 -6.83 10.04
CA LEU A 166 -2.08 -5.88 10.00
C LEU A 166 -2.54 -4.45 9.67
N PHE A 167 -3.21 -4.26 8.53
CA PHE A 167 -3.64 -2.94 8.10
C PHE A 167 -4.75 -2.38 8.99
N ASP A 168 -5.65 -3.23 9.49
CA ASP A 168 -6.65 -2.84 10.49
C ASP A 168 -6.00 -2.34 11.78
N ALA A 169 -4.97 -3.02 12.29
CA ALA A 169 -4.20 -2.54 13.43
C ALA A 169 -3.45 -1.24 13.13
N CYS A 170 -2.81 -1.12 11.96
CA CYS A 170 -2.18 0.14 11.52
C CYS A 170 -3.20 1.28 11.49
N HIS A 171 -4.38 1.04 10.94
CA HIS A 171 -5.44 2.04 10.87
C HIS A 171 -5.89 2.47 12.27
N LYS A 172 -6.19 1.52 13.17
CA LYS A 172 -6.67 1.81 14.52
C LYS A 172 -5.65 2.56 15.37
N VAL A 173 -4.38 2.22 15.25
CA VAL A 173 -3.32 2.76 16.12
C VAL A 173 -2.69 4.03 15.53
N LEU A 174 -2.45 4.06 14.22
CA LEU A 174 -1.63 5.10 13.58
C LEU A 174 -2.43 6.23 12.96
N TYR A 175 -3.62 5.96 12.43
CA TYR A 175 -4.40 7.02 11.78
C TYR A 175 -4.79 8.14 12.75
N PRO A 176 -5.18 7.88 14.02
CA PRO A 176 -5.41 8.95 14.98
C PRO A 176 -4.22 9.89 15.09
N VAL A 177 -2.99 9.36 15.17
CA VAL A 177 -1.75 10.15 15.26
C VAL A 177 -1.50 10.94 13.97
N ILE A 178 -1.61 10.28 12.82
CA ILE A 178 -1.38 10.88 11.48
C ILE A 178 -2.33 12.07 11.25
N PHE A 179 -3.56 11.99 11.77
CA PHE A 179 -4.56 13.05 11.65
C PHE A 179 -4.59 14.02 12.85
N GLY A 180 -3.54 14.07 13.66
CA GLY A 180 -3.34 15.08 14.71
C GLY A 180 -3.90 14.74 16.09
N GLY A 181 -4.29 13.49 16.30
CA GLY A 181 -4.63 12.94 17.61
C GLY A 181 -3.40 12.65 18.48
N PRO A 182 -3.61 12.30 19.76
CA PRO A 182 -2.52 11.96 20.67
C PRO A 182 -1.83 10.63 20.26
N PRO A 183 -0.55 10.43 20.64
CA PRO A 183 0.10 9.15 20.50
C PRO A 183 -0.65 8.06 21.30
N PRO A 184 -0.63 6.80 20.82
CA PRO A 184 -1.28 5.71 21.53
C PRO A 184 -0.56 5.42 22.85
N ASP A 185 -1.31 4.93 23.84
CA ASP A 185 -0.74 4.33 25.04
C ASP A 185 -0.37 2.85 24.82
N SER A 186 0.27 2.24 25.82
CA SER A 186 0.74 0.86 25.74
C SER A 186 -0.37 -0.17 25.50
N GLU A 187 -1.60 0.09 25.91
CA GLU A 187 -2.74 -0.80 25.66
C GLU A 187 -3.25 -0.63 24.23
N GLN A 188 -3.30 0.61 23.74
CA GLN A 188 -3.71 0.95 22.38
C GLN A 188 -2.74 0.42 21.33
N GLU A 189 -1.45 0.29 21.65
CA GLU A 189 -0.43 -0.25 20.74
C GLU A 189 -0.51 -1.77 20.54
N LYS A 190 -1.10 -2.51 21.50
CA LYS A 190 -1.09 -3.98 21.52
C LYS A 190 -1.53 -4.64 20.21
N PRO A 191 -2.61 -4.21 19.53
CA PRO A 191 -3.04 -4.84 18.29
C PRO A 191 -1.98 -4.75 17.19
N LEU A 192 -1.28 -3.61 17.11
CA LEU A 192 -0.22 -3.40 16.12
C LEU A 192 1.01 -4.23 16.47
N VAL A 193 1.42 -4.25 17.74
CA VAL A 193 2.55 -5.09 18.21
C VAL A 193 2.28 -6.56 17.91
N GLN A 194 1.11 -7.08 18.26
CA GLN A 194 0.73 -8.48 18.00
C GLN A 194 0.69 -8.80 16.51
N ALA A 195 0.17 -7.90 15.67
CA ALA A 195 0.17 -8.09 14.23
C ALA A 195 1.60 -8.14 13.65
N LEU A 196 2.51 -7.29 14.16
CA LEU A 196 3.91 -7.28 13.75
C LEU A 196 4.67 -8.51 14.23
N GLU A 197 4.39 -9.02 15.44
CA GLU A 197 4.95 -10.27 15.94
C GLU A 197 4.53 -11.46 15.08
N LEU A 198 3.23 -11.54 14.74
CA LEU A 198 2.72 -12.57 13.82
C LEU A 198 3.39 -12.48 12.45
N LEU A 199 3.53 -11.27 11.91
CA LEU A 199 4.23 -11.05 10.64
C LEU A 199 5.70 -11.49 10.72
N GLY A 200 6.40 -11.16 11.81
CA GLY A 200 7.77 -11.60 12.06
C GLY A 200 7.87 -13.13 12.13
N GLY A 201 6.90 -13.78 12.75
CA GLY A 201 6.80 -15.25 12.79
C GLY A 201 6.51 -15.86 11.41
N PHE A 202 5.68 -15.24 10.57
CA PHE A 202 5.42 -15.72 9.21
C PHE A 202 6.64 -15.58 8.30
N LEU A 203 7.39 -14.49 8.44
CA LEU A 203 8.62 -14.27 7.68
C LEU A 203 9.71 -15.26 8.11
N GLY A 204 9.91 -15.45 9.42
CA GLY A 204 10.93 -16.34 9.95
C GLY A 204 12.32 -16.02 9.39
N GLU A 205 12.98 -17.03 8.82
CA GLU A 205 14.26 -16.91 8.12
C GLU A 205 14.12 -16.75 6.60
N ASN A 206 12.89 -16.72 6.07
CA ASN A 206 12.64 -16.62 4.64
C ASN A 206 12.98 -15.21 4.11
N LYS A 207 13.19 -15.12 2.80
CA LYS A 207 13.41 -13.83 2.12
C LYS A 207 12.11 -13.02 2.02
N PHE A 208 10.99 -13.70 1.80
CA PHE A 208 9.65 -13.17 1.61
C PHE A 208 8.64 -13.90 2.50
N VAL A 209 7.46 -13.31 2.72
CA VAL A 209 6.48 -13.86 3.67
C VAL A 209 5.87 -15.21 3.24
N THR A 210 6.08 -15.59 1.98
CA THR A 210 5.63 -16.86 1.38
C THR A 210 6.79 -17.80 1.04
N GLY A 211 8.05 -17.42 1.26
CA GLY A 211 9.23 -18.24 0.96
C GLY A 211 10.36 -17.44 0.29
N ASP A 212 10.89 -17.99 -0.81
CA ASP A 212 12.05 -17.43 -1.52
C ASP A 212 11.73 -16.46 -2.65
N ASP A 213 10.49 -16.51 -3.17
CA ASP A 213 10.02 -15.68 -4.28
C ASP A 213 9.03 -14.62 -3.78
N ILE A 214 9.06 -13.45 -4.41
CA ILE A 214 8.12 -12.36 -4.12
C ILE A 214 6.72 -12.71 -4.61
N THR A 215 5.71 -12.38 -3.81
CA THR A 215 4.30 -12.58 -4.15
C THR A 215 3.48 -11.31 -3.92
N LEU A 216 2.20 -11.34 -4.32
CA LEU A 216 1.25 -10.26 -4.01
C LEU A 216 1.15 -9.96 -2.50
N ALA A 217 1.34 -10.98 -1.65
CA ALA A 217 1.32 -10.80 -0.20
C ALA A 217 2.41 -9.82 0.27
N ASP A 218 3.63 -9.96 -0.26
CA ASP A 218 4.76 -9.09 0.09
C ASP A 218 4.52 -7.64 -0.30
N ILE A 219 4.00 -7.41 -1.51
CA ILE A 219 3.73 -6.06 -2.03
C ILE A 219 2.62 -5.37 -1.23
N SER A 220 1.56 -6.12 -0.91
CA SER A 220 0.45 -5.60 -0.11
C SER A 220 0.88 -5.28 1.33
N ILE A 221 1.61 -6.20 1.97
CA ILE A 221 2.14 -6.01 3.33
C ILE A 221 3.13 -4.84 3.38
N LEU A 222 4.02 -4.68 2.39
CA LEU A 222 4.92 -3.53 2.34
C LEU A 222 4.13 -2.22 2.32
N ALA A 223 3.07 -2.14 1.51
CA ALA A 223 2.25 -0.95 1.44
C ALA A 223 1.64 -0.59 2.82
N SER A 224 1.19 -1.60 3.57
CA SER A 224 0.71 -1.43 4.96
C SER A 224 1.83 -0.98 5.91
N LEU A 225 3.00 -1.62 5.85
CA LEU A 225 4.13 -1.33 6.75
C LEU A 225 4.68 0.09 6.61
N THR A 226 4.70 0.65 5.40
CA THR A 226 5.17 2.03 5.19
C THR A 226 4.34 3.09 5.95
N VAL A 227 3.11 2.76 6.39
CA VAL A 227 2.33 3.65 7.29
C VAL A 227 3.02 3.78 8.64
N THR A 228 3.61 2.69 9.13
CA THR A 228 4.33 2.67 10.40
C THR A 228 5.59 3.54 10.33
N GLU A 229 6.31 3.53 9.20
CA GLU A 229 7.46 4.41 8.96
C GLU A 229 7.08 5.90 8.89
N ALA A 230 5.92 6.23 8.32
CA ALA A 230 5.44 7.60 8.19
C ALA A 230 5.00 8.23 9.52
N SER A 231 4.59 7.42 10.51
CA SER A 231 4.12 7.89 11.82
C SER A 231 5.23 8.31 12.81
N ASP A 232 6.50 8.29 12.39
CA ASP A 232 7.71 8.56 13.22
C ASP A 232 7.79 7.76 14.54
N LEU A 233 6.97 6.70 14.69
CA LEU A 233 7.04 5.69 15.74
C LEU A 233 8.26 4.76 15.61
N ARG A 234 9.33 5.21 14.94
CA ARG A 234 10.64 4.57 14.99
C ARG A 234 11.14 4.37 16.42
N GLN A 235 10.66 5.18 17.36
CA GLN A 235 10.97 5.04 18.79
C GLN A 235 10.36 3.79 19.43
N LEU A 236 9.24 3.25 18.93
CA LEU A 236 8.71 1.95 19.37
C LEU A 236 9.60 0.77 18.94
N TRP A 237 10.52 1.01 17.98
CA TRP A 237 11.45 0.00 17.46
C TRP A 237 12.86 0.15 18.05
N ALA A 238 13.09 1.17 18.87
CA ALA A 238 14.40 1.54 19.37
C ALA A 238 14.68 1.10 20.81
N ASN A 239 13.69 0.51 21.49
CA ASN A 239 13.81 0.02 22.86
C ASN A 239 13.69 -1.52 22.93
#